data_AF-A0A2G9EHF5-F1
#
_entry.id   AF-A0A2G9EHF5-F1
#
_cell.length_a   1.000
_cell.length_b   1.000
_cell.length_c   1.000
_cell.angle_alpha   90.00
_cell.angle_beta   90.00
_cell.angle_gamma   90.00
#
_symmetry.space_group_name_H-M   'P 1'
#
loop_
_entity.id
_entity.type
_entity.pdbx_description
1 polymer ?
#
loop_
_entity_poly.entity_id
_entity_poly.type
_entity_poly.pdbx_seq_one_letter_code
_entity_poly.pdbx_strand_id
1 'polypeptide(L)'
;MKRDDVLKDIEQKLRALGYSDEKDLEILKKYYFQLLQEGTRPNDIKISEEEQGKLLDIYKKRIENEKKKVDTENIIDSNKIKVVISTVSLANVSSNILEELPLEKTLRLCKNVKNVYLFYSNEASEKFKLIKEKLNNKNIEVNARMTDKEKLTSENIISMRAFLFDTLKVLKEKGIKEDEILIDLTVGMKLASIAMYKIAVENGIKIVNWKEIYFSKYKKNENEEYSLSNESFRIVFSAMFEIIKEILVENKQMLLDINASIKRKEYQTVVSLYKKLDRKNEELFFKEISELFNKELLLDLNVGKFSNKLKDFVETILAHKEFPEYFKEKIKNLMIYLQIVSDFDVKDLEDYNKEFVKELKLKYEEYKDKNSEDADVGDFLVEYYCKKMKNLDITDEDLEILTFDEELLSDIEETLEEEDEIYYLPETYSLKNLYLYLIGINIAEPLMSVKKILFTDEIKKVTKKSIYEKLFFETDLESYYEKKLFEENKEQYERIKNLISLSDLLEKVDNSLTYENSILKISKYDIVVDLEKEGIKLNDFHETVMDLLLKEEILTNDKLRSLGESLTETTFNKYKSIFNKSIVAKLNEIIVRKLRENNYLKMDETEDFIKTRHQNKVSNQDWAYKINEKFI
;
A
#
# COMPACT_ATOMS: atom_id res chain seq x y z
N MET A 1 12.99 44.59 30.17
CA MET A 1 12.26 43.61 31.01
C MET A 1 13.04 43.44 32.30
N LYS A 2 12.38 43.42 33.46
CA LYS A 2 13.04 43.00 34.71
C LYS A 2 13.13 41.47 34.76
N ARG A 3 13.93 40.93 35.68
CA ARG A 3 14.06 39.48 35.89
C ARG A 3 12.72 38.76 36.02
N ASP A 4 11.78 39.31 36.79
CA ASP A 4 10.47 38.70 37.00
C ASP A 4 9.61 38.69 35.72
N ASP A 5 9.78 39.68 34.85
CA ASP A 5 9.11 39.71 33.54
C ASP A 5 9.66 38.61 32.63
N VAL A 6 10.98 38.36 32.67
CA VAL A 6 11.63 37.27 31.92
C VAL A 6 11.13 35.92 32.41
N LEU A 7 11.07 35.72 33.73
CA LEU A 7 10.57 34.47 34.31
C LEU A 7 9.10 34.21 33.96
N LYS A 8 8.27 35.26 33.93
CA LYS A 8 6.87 35.17 33.49
C LYS A 8 6.76 34.84 32.00
N ASP A 9 7.59 35.44 31.15
CA ASP A 9 7.60 35.13 29.71
C ASP A 9 8.01 33.67 29.45
N ILE A 10 9.06 33.18 30.14
CA ILE A 10 9.47 31.76 30.08
C ILE A 10 8.34 30.84 30.55
N GLU A 11 7.68 31.18 31.65
CA GLU A 11 6.56 30.40 32.17
C GLU A 11 5.39 30.34 31.18
N GLN A 12 4.98 31.47 30.61
CA GLN A 12 3.92 31.52 29.60
C GLN A 12 4.26 30.63 28.39
N LYS A 13 5.50 30.70 27.93
CA LYS A 13 6.01 29.85 26.85
C LYS A 13 5.97 28.36 27.22
N LEU A 14 6.38 27.97 28.43
CA LEU A 14 6.30 26.58 28.90
C LEU A 14 4.85 26.10 29.03
N ARG A 15 3.94 26.94 29.54
CA ARG A 15 2.51 26.62 29.60
C ARG A 15 1.90 26.41 28.22
N ALA A 16 2.30 27.23 27.24
CA ALA A 16 1.90 27.05 25.84
C ALA A 16 2.39 25.73 25.23
N LEU A 17 3.47 25.14 25.77
CA LEU A 17 3.94 23.80 25.38
C LEU A 17 3.17 22.67 26.08
N GLY A 18 2.25 22.97 27.00
CA GLY A 18 1.43 21.99 27.71
C GLY A 18 1.95 21.61 29.10
N TYR A 19 2.90 22.36 29.67
CA TYR A 19 3.29 22.17 31.07
C TYR A 19 2.29 22.86 32.01
N SER A 20 1.64 22.09 32.90
CA SER A 20 0.64 22.60 33.84
C SER A 20 0.96 22.33 35.31
N ASP A 21 1.87 21.42 35.62
CA ASP A 21 2.28 21.13 36.99
C ASP A 21 3.20 22.25 37.51
N GLU A 22 2.80 22.90 38.61
CA GLU A 22 3.50 24.06 39.15
C GLU A 22 4.92 23.73 39.65
N LYS A 23 5.14 22.50 40.17
CA LYS A 23 6.48 22.10 40.64
C LYS A 23 7.41 21.86 39.46
N ASP A 24 6.92 21.20 38.42
CA ASP A 24 7.67 20.97 37.20
C ASP A 24 8.00 22.32 36.52
N LEU A 25 7.04 23.25 36.47
CA LEU A 25 7.23 24.60 35.91
C LEU A 25 8.30 25.41 36.66
N GLU A 26 8.30 25.43 37.99
CA GLU A 26 9.32 26.16 38.77
C GLU A 26 10.73 25.61 38.52
N ILE A 27 10.87 24.29 38.42
CA ILE A 27 12.15 23.65 38.08
C ILE A 27 12.58 24.08 36.67
N LEU A 28 11.72 23.94 35.66
CA LEU A 28 12.03 24.29 34.28
C LEU A 28 12.35 25.78 34.11
N LYS A 29 11.60 26.67 34.77
CA LYS A 29 11.85 28.12 34.77
C LYS A 29 13.25 28.45 35.26
N LYS A 30 13.69 27.84 36.37
CA LYS A 30 15.04 28.04 36.93
C LYS A 30 16.13 27.72 35.88
N TYR A 31 16.02 26.59 35.19
CA TYR A 31 17.02 26.18 34.20
C TYR A 31 16.95 26.97 32.90
N TYR A 32 15.74 27.19 32.38
CA TYR A 32 15.58 27.95 31.14
C TYR A 32 15.93 29.42 31.31
N PHE A 33 15.76 30.00 32.49
CA PHE A 33 16.26 31.33 32.79
C PHE A 33 17.78 31.43 32.63
N GLN A 34 18.53 30.39 33.01
CA GLN A 34 19.99 30.35 32.84
C GLN A 34 20.37 30.05 31.38
N LEU A 35 19.76 29.04 30.75
CA LEU A 35 20.03 28.64 29.37
C LEU A 35 19.77 29.75 28.36
N LEU A 36 18.73 30.55 28.62
CA LEU A 36 18.31 31.61 27.73
C LEU A 36 19.09 32.91 27.93
N GLN A 37 20.18 32.91 28.70
CA GLN A 37 21.09 34.06 28.72
C GLN A 37 22.02 34.03 27.50
N GLU A 38 22.19 35.18 26.85
CA GLU A 38 23.12 35.37 25.74
C GLU A 38 24.54 34.90 26.14
N GLY A 39 25.22 34.18 25.24
CA GLY A 39 26.55 33.61 25.49
C GLY A 39 26.61 32.38 26.41
N THR A 40 25.52 32.02 27.11
CA THR A 40 25.50 30.81 27.96
C THR A 40 25.33 29.54 27.12
N ARG A 41 26.13 28.51 27.44
CA ARG A 41 26.04 27.16 26.86
C ARG A 41 25.48 26.17 27.88
N PRO A 42 24.85 25.07 27.46
CA PRO A 42 24.29 24.07 28.39
C PRO A 42 25.31 23.48 29.36
N ASN A 43 26.55 23.30 28.91
CA ASN A 43 27.64 22.78 29.75
C ASN A 43 28.11 23.77 30.82
N ASP A 44 27.74 25.05 30.73
CA ASP A 44 28.05 26.05 31.75
C ASP A 44 27.10 25.95 32.95
N ILE A 45 25.97 25.24 32.79
CA ILE A 45 24.94 25.08 33.82
C ILE A 45 25.29 23.89 34.70
N LYS A 46 25.55 24.17 35.98
CA LYS A 46 25.73 23.13 36.99
C LYS A 46 24.37 22.56 37.38
N ILE A 47 24.19 21.27 37.13
CA ILE A 47 23.02 20.49 37.54
C ILE A 47 23.51 19.45 38.53
N SER A 48 22.98 19.46 39.76
CA SER A 48 23.28 18.42 40.74
C SER A 48 22.62 17.09 40.36
N GLU A 49 23.08 15.95 40.88
CA GLU A 49 22.48 14.64 40.59
C GLU A 49 20.99 14.58 40.98
N GLU A 50 20.62 15.17 42.11
CA GLU A 50 19.21 15.25 42.55
C GLU A 50 18.35 16.04 41.56
N GLU A 51 18.86 17.18 41.10
CA GLU A 51 18.18 18.02 40.12
C GLU A 51 18.10 17.36 38.74
N GLN A 52 19.14 16.62 38.34
CA GLN A 52 19.15 15.83 37.12
C GLN A 52 18.08 14.75 37.15
N GLY A 53 17.88 14.09 38.30
CA GLY A 53 16.78 13.13 38.51
C GLY A 53 15.41 13.78 38.31
N LYS A 54 15.18 14.96 38.90
CA LYS A 54 13.92 15.71 38.74
C LYS A 54 13.67 16.10 37.28
N LEU A 55 14.67 16.66 36.59
CA LEU A 55 14.58 16.99 35.17
C LEU A 55 14.29 15.75 34.32
N LEU A 56 14.93 14.62 34.61
CA LEU A 56 14.68 13.36 33.89
C LEU A 56 13.23 12.89 34.07
N ASP A 57 12.65 13.02 35.26
CA ASP A 57 11.27 12.60 35.50
C ASP A 57 10.26 13.51 34.82
N ILE A 58 10.50 14.84 34.82
CA ILE A 58 9.72 15.79 34.01
C ILE A 58 9.78 15.38 32.53
N TYR A 59 10.97 15.05 32.05
CA TYR A 59 11.15 14.68 30.65
C TYR A 59 10.49 13.35 30.29
N LYS A 60 10.55 12.33 31.16
CA LYS A 60 9.84 11.06 30.96
C LYS A 60 8.33 11.28 30.86
N LYS A 61 7.74 12.12 31.71
CA LYS A 61 6.31 12.49 31.60
C LYS A 61 6.02 13.08 30.23
N ARG A 62 6.90 13.97 29.73
CA ARG A 62 6.76 14.57 28.40
C ARG A 62 6.81 13.52 27.29
N ILE A 63 7.82 12.65 27.28
CA ILE A 63 7.95 11.58 26.28
C ILE A 63 6.75 10.63 26.32
N GLU A 64 6.24 10.29 27.51
CA GLU A 64 5.06 9.43 27.65
C GLU A 64 3.79 10.10 27.11
N ASN A 65 3.65 11.42 27.25
CA ASN A 65 2.52 12.15 26.65
C ASN A 65 2.60 12.16 25.12
N GLU A 66 3.80 12.39 24.55
CA GLU A 66 4.00 12.28 23.10
C GLU A 66 3.74 10.84 22.62
N LYS A 67 4.23 9.83 23.35
CA LYS A 67 3.96 8.42 23.08
C LYS A 67 2.46 8.13 23.04
N LYS A 68 1.71 8.53 24.07
CA LYS A 68 0.25 8.35 24.13
C LYS A 68 -0.47 9.02 22.98
N LYS A 69 -0.07 10.25 22.60
CA LYS A 69 -0.67 10.93 21.45
C LYS A 69 -0.55 10.09 20.18
N VAL A 70 0.62 9.49 19.97
CA VAL A 70 0.95 8.74 18.76
C VAL A 70 0.35 7.33 18.78
N ASP A 71 0.38 6.68 19.93
CA ASP A 71 -0.23 5.37 20.16
C ASP A 71 -1.78 5.46 20.11
N THR A 72 -2.39 6.54 20.64
CA THR A 72 -3.87 6.75 20.59
C THR A 72 -4.37 7.02 19.17
N GLU A 73 -3.53 7.62 18.33
CA GLU A 73 -3.82 7.73 16.88
C GLU A 73 -3.57 6.39 16.15
N ASN A 74 -3.07 5.34 16.82
CA ASN A 74 -2.77 4.00 16.30
C ASN A 74 -1.87 3.97 15.04
N ILE A 75 -1.10 5.04 14.82
CA ILE A 75 -0.29 5.18 13.60
C ILE A 75 1.03 4.44 13.75
N ILE A 76 1.65 4.46 14.94
CA ILE A 76 2.86 3.70 15.28
C ILE A 76 2.57 2.92 16.55
N ASP A 77 2.86 1.62 16.56
CA ASP A 77 2.99 0.87 17.80
C ASP A 77 4.44 0.96 18.25
N SER A 78 4.71 1.91 19.12
CA SER A 78 6.06 2.20 19.62
C SER A 78 6.71 1.02 20.36
N ASN A 79 5.93 0.04 20.82
CA ASN A 79 6.46 -1.16 21.46
C ASN A 79 6.87 -2.24 20.42
N LYS A 80 6.35 -2.19 19.19
CA LYS A 80 6.77 -3.12 18.12
C LYS A 80 8.08 -2.71 17.44
N ILE A 81 8.47 -1.44 17.54
CA ILE A 81 9.67 -0.95 16.85
C ILE A 81 10.93 -1.61 17.41
N LYS A 82 11.64 -2.32 16.54
CA LYS A 82 12.90 -3.03 16.83
C LYS A 82 14.12 -2.36 16.20
N VAL A 83 13.91 -1.64 15.10
CA VAL A 83 14.98 -1.03 14.29
C VAL A 83 14.68 0.45 14.06
N VAL A 84 15.68 1.30 14.28
CA VAL A 84 15.63 2.72 13.91
C VAL A 84 16.70 3.04 12.89
N ILE A 85 16.34 3.73 11.82
CA ILE A 85 17.24 4.25 10.79
C ILE A 85 17.29 5.76 10.94
N SER A 86 18.49 6.34 11.06
CA SER A 86 18.68 7.79 11.25
C SER A 86 19.97 8.26 10.58
N THR A 87 20.11 9.58 10.42
CA THR A 87 21.42 10.18 10.10
C THR A 87 22.13 10.70 11.34
N VAL A 88 23.40 11.05 11.18
CA VAL A 88 24.22 11.77 12.16
C VAL A 88 24.48 13.18 11.64
N SER A 89 24.22 14.18 12.48
CA SER A 89 24.52 15.58 12.20
C SER A 89 25.76 16.07 12.97
N LEU A 90 26.15 17.32 12.74
CA LEU A 90 27.21 17.99 13.48
C LEU A 90 26.77 18.51 14.86
N ALA A 91 25.58 18.12 15.33
CA ALA A 91 25.08 18.51 16.64
C ALA A 91 26.01 18.06 17.77
N ASN A 92 25.99 18.79 18.88
CA ASN A 92 26.80 18.45 20.03
C ASN A 92 26.32 17.12 20.65
N VAL A 93 27.25 16.22 20.97
CA VAL A 93 26.94 14.94 21.63
C VAL A 93 27.34 15.10 23.09
N SER A 94 26.35 15.12 23.97
CA SER A 94 26.53 15.44 25.38
C SER A 94 25.78 14.44 26.25
N SER A 95 26.26 14.22 27.47
CA SER A 95 25.52 13.49 28.51
C SER A 95 24.47 14.38 29.21
N ASN A 96 24.52 15.70 28.97
CA ASN A 96 23.56 16.65 29.53
C ASN A 96 22.18 16.46 28.91
N ILE A 97 21.15 16.27 29.74
CA ILE A 97 19.76 16.11 29.31
C ILE A 97 19.24 17.35 28.54
N LEU A 98 19.81 18.53 28.78
CA LEU A 98 19.49 19.76 28.07
C LEU A 98 20.07 19.83 26.64
N GLU A 99 20.85 18.83 26.23
CA GLU A 99 21.43 18.70 24.89
C GLU A 99 21.07 17.36 24.22
N GLU A 100 20.07 16.63 24.74
CA GLU A 100 19.72 15.31 24.21
C GLU A 100 19.40 15.35 22.70
N LEU A 101 19.93 14.39 21.96
CA LEU A 101 19.80 14.29 20.50
C LEU A 101 18.41 13.73 20.12
N PRO A 102 17.85 14.14 18.96
CA PRO A 102 16.58 13.59 18.48
C PRO A 102 16.51 12.06 18.44
N LEU A 103 17.56 11.40 17.96
CA LEU A 103 17.66 9.94 17.98
C LEU A 103 17.48 9.36 19.39
N GLU A 104 18.04 9.98 20.42
CA GLU A 104 17.88 9.51 21.79
C GLU A 104 16.44 9.66 22.28
N LYS A 105 15.75 10.73 21.87
CA LYS A 105 14.32 10.92 22.15
C LYS A 105 13.49 9.82 21.49
N THR A 106 13.78 9.50 20.23
CA THR A 106 13.15 8.39 19.49
C THR A 106 13.35 7.05 20.22
N LEU A 107 14.55 6.79 20.73
CA LEU A 107 14.85 5.57 21.50
C LEU A 107 14.18 5.53 22.88
N ARG A 108 13.92 6.69 23.52
CA ARG A 108 13.12 6.74 24.77
C ARG A 108 11.67 6.39 24.52
N LEU A 109 11.12 6.82 23.39
CA LEU A 109 9.75 6.52 22.96
C LEU A 109 9.63 5.04 22.57
N CYS A 110 10.56 4.54 21.75
CA CYS A 110 10.61 3.17 21.24
C CYS A 110 11.54 2.28 22.08
N LYS A 111 11.08 1.85 23.26
CA LYS A 111 11.93 1.18 24.28
C LYS A 111 12.49 -0.19 23.85
N ASN A 112 11.90 -0.83 22.84
CA ASN A 112 12.27 -2.18 22.38
C ASN A 112 13.30 -2.20 21.26
N VAL A 113 13.80 -1.03 20.82
CA VAL A 113 14.81 -0.94 19.77
C VAL A 113 16.11 -1.61 20.23
N LYS A 114 16.62 -2.51 19.39
CA LYS A 114 17.90 -3.21 19.59
C LYS A 114 18.94 -2.86 18.54
N ASN A 115 18.50 -2.43 17.37
CA ASN A 115 19.38 -2.13 16.25
C ASN A 115 19.15 -0.69 15.77
N VAL A 116 20.23 0.05 15.57
CA VAL A 116 20.19 1.39 14.99
C VAL A 116 21.11 1.44 13.78
N TYR A 117 20.58 1.89 12.65
CA TYR A 117 21.33 2.13 11.42
C TYR A 117 21.61 3.61 11.25
N LEU A 118 22.90 3.97 11.24
CA LEU A 118 23.35 5.36 11.16
C LEU A 118 24.06 5.67 9.85
N PHE A 119 23.64 6.78 9.25
CA PHE A 119 24.29 7.36 8.08
C PHE A 119 25.01 8.63 8.48
N TYR A 120 26.28 8.73 8.12
CA TYR A 120 27.09 9.88 8.48
C TYR A 120 28.06 10.27 7.37
N SER A 121 28.36 11.56 7.29
CA SER A 121 29.40 12.08 6.42
C SER A 121 30.76 12.01 7.11
N ASN A 122 31.84 12.14 6.35
CA ASN A 122 33.19 12.15 6.91
C ASN A 122 33.37 13.22 8.00
N GLU A 123 32.78 14.41 7.83
CA GLU A 123 32.82 15.51 8.80
C GLU A 123 32.13 15.16 10.13
N ALA A 124 31.12 14.27 10.08
CA ALA A 124 30.39 13.82 11.25
C ALA A 124 31.00 12.58 11.92
N SER A 125 32.16 12.10 11.45
CA SER A 125 32.80 10.86 11.95
C SER A 125 33.10 10.89 13.45
N GLU A 126 33.60 12.01 13.98
CA GLU A 126 33.82 12.17 15.42
C GLU A 126 32.51 12.10 16.21
N LYS A 127 31.46 12.78 15.72
CA LYS A 127 30.13 12.75 16.35
C LYS A 127 29.53 11.35 16.31
N PHE A 128 29.67 10.64 15.19
CA PHE A 128 29.24 9.26 15.05
C PHE A 128 29.91 8.35 16.09
N LYS A 129 31.23 8.44 16.29
CA LYS A 129 31.95 7.63 17.29
C LYS A 129 31.39 7.82 18.69
N LEU A 130 31.15 9.08 19.08
CA LEU A 130 30.56 9.42 20.39
C LEU A 130 29.14 8.88 20.53
N ILE A 131 28.30 9.00 19.50
CA ILE A 131 26.93 8.44 19.50
C ILE A 131 27.00 6.92 19.61
N LYS A 132 27.85 6.27 18.82
CA LYS A 132 28.00 4.81 18.83
C LYS A 132 28.39 4.29 20.21
N GLU A 133 29.37 4.91 20.85
CA GLU A 133 29.78 4.57 22.22
C GLU A 133 28.61 4.72 23.21
N LYS A 134 27.89 5.85 23.14
CA LYS A 134 26.74 6.12 24.01
C LYS A 134 25.60 5.12 23.82
N LEU A 135 25.35 4.65 22.60
CA LEU A 135 24.32 3.66 22.29
C LEU A 135 24.74 2.24 22.66
N ASN A 136 26.00 1.86 22.42
CA ASN A 136 26.53 0.57 22.84
C ASN A 136 26.45 0.39 24.36
N ASN A 137 26.69 1.45 25.14
CA ASN A 137 26.53 1.44 26.60
C ASN A 137 25.07 1.18 27.06
N LYS A 138 24.10 1.30 26.15
CA LYS A 138 22.68 0.98 26.37
C LYS A 138 22.28 -0.38 25.77
N ASN A 139 23.25 -1.22 25.39
CA ASN A 139 23.02 -2.51 24.71
C ASN A 139 22.22 -2.38 23.40
N ILE A 140 22.49 -1.32 22.62
CA ILE A 140 21.93 -1.09 21.29
C ILE A 140 23.04 -1.32 20.28
N GLU A 141 22.81 -2.22 19.32
CA GLU A 141 23.73 -2.49 18.24
C GLU A 141 23.67 -1.37 17.20
N VAL A 142 24.83 -0.79 16.87
CA VAL A 142 24.95 0.30 15.89
C VAL A 142 25.61 -0.20 14.62
N ASN A 143 24.80 -0.28 13.57
CA ASN A 143 25.21 -0.51 12.20
C ASN A 143 25.36 0.84 11.50
N ALA A 144 26.41 1.05 10.69
CA ALA A 144 26.63 2.36 10.09
C ALA A 144 27.30 2.31 8.73
N ARG A 145 27.02 3.32 7.91
CA ARG A 145 27.72 3.57 6.65
C ARG A 145 28.17 5.02 6.56
N MET A 146 29.44 5.19 6.21
CA MET A 146 30.04 6.49 5.92
C MET A 146 29.84 6.84 4.45
N THR A 147 29.66 8.11 4.14
CA THR A 147 29.72 8.60 2.75
C THR A 147 31.10 9.22 2.49
N ASP A 148 31.85 8.68 1.52
CA ASP A 148 33.25 9.04 1.27
C ASP A 148 33.47 10.41 0.59
N LYS A 149 32.40 11.15 0.22
CA LYS A 149 32.52 12.42 -0.51
C LYS A 149 32.27 13.64 0.39
N GLU A 150 33.21 14.58 0.38
CA GLU A 150 33.23 15.87 1.11
C GLU A 150 32.01 16.79 0.81
N LYS A 151 31.24 16.50 -0.25
CA LYS A 151 29.96 17.15 -0.56
C LYS A 151 28.99 16.11 -1.10
N LEU A 152 27.77 16.06 -0.54
CA LEU A 152 26.70 15.22 -1.09
C LEU A 152 26.27 15.75 -2.47
N THR A 153 26.57 15.01 -3.54
CA THR A 153 26.02 15.23 -4.89
C THR A 153 24.81 14.32 -5.13
N SER A 154 24.17 14.41 -6.31
CA SER A 154 23.13 13.47 -6.76
C SER A 154 23.59 12.00 -6.72
N GLU A 155 24.88 11.73 -6.95
CA GLU A 155 25.46 10.38 -6.83
C GLU A 155 25.41 9.84 -5.38
N ASN A 156 25.54 10.72 -4.37
CA ASN A 156 25.40 10.31 -2.97
C ASN A 156 23.97 9.85 -2.65
N ILE A 157 22.94 10.43 -3.28
CA ILE A 157 21.55 9.99 -3.12
C ILE A 157 21.39 8.56 -3.65
N ILE A 158 21.95 8.27 -4.84
CA ILE A 158 21.88 6.95 -5.46
C ILE A 158 22.58 5.91 -4.57
N SER A 159 23.79 6.21 -4.10
CA SER A 159 24.57 5.33 -3.22
C SER A 159 23.87 5.10 -1.87
N MET A 160 23.31 6.15 -1.27
CA MET A 160 22.60 6.04 0.00
C MET A 160 21.29 5.27 -0.16
N ARG A 161 20.58 5.47 -1.27
CA ARG A 161 19.38 4.72 -1.62
C ARG A 161 19.67 3.23 -1.82
N ALA A 162 20.73 2.89 -2.56
CA ALA A 162 21.15 1.51 -2.76
C ALA A 162 21.46 0.83 -1.42
N PHE A 163 22.19 1.50 -0.53
CA PHE A 163 22.46 0.94 0.79
C PHE A 163 21.21 0.79 1.67
N LEU A 164 20.33 1.79 1.67
CA LEU A 164 19.07 1.71 2.40
C LEU A 164 18.26 0.51 1.90
N PHE A 165 18.21 0.31 0.59
CA PHE A 165 17.57 -0.85 -0.04
C PHE A 165 18.20 -2.17 0.42
N ASP A 166 19.53 -2.30 0.35
CA ASP A 166 20.24 -3.49 0.84
C ASP A 166 20.01 -3.73 2.33
N THR A 167 19.99 -2.66 3.13
CA THR A 167 19.71 -2.72 4.57
C THR A 167 18.32 -3.30 4.82
N LEU A 168 17.31 -2.78 4.12
CA LEU A 168 15.95 -3.29 4.23
C LEU A 168 15.84 -4.74 3.78
N LYS A 169 16.52 -5.13 2.70
CA LYS A 169 16.57 -6.51 2.24
C LYS A 169 17.10 -7.45 3.34
N VAL A 170 18.24 -7.10 3.94
CA VAL A 170 18.83 -7.88 5.05
C VAL A 170 17.91 -7.94 6.27
N LEU A 171 17.20 -6.85 6.58
CA LEU A 171 16.24 -6.84 7.69
C LEU A 171 15.05 -7.77 7.42
N LYS A 172 14.52 -7.78 6.18
CA LYS A 172 13.44 -8.67 5.77
C LYS A 172 13.87 -10.14 5.80
N GLU A 173 15.09 -10.45 5.35
CA GLU A 173 15.68 -11.80 5.44
C GLU A 173 15.80 -12.29 6.90
N LYS A 174 16.00 -11.37 7.85
CA LYS A 174 15.99 -11.66 9.29
C LYS A 174 14.59 -11.70 9.91
N GLY A 175 13.53 -11.60 9.10
CA GLY A 175 12.14 -11.66 9.54
C GLY A 175 11.62 -10.38 10.21
N ILE A 176 12.31 -9.24 10.05
CA ILE A 176 11.84 -7.94 10.55
C ILE A 176 10.80 -7.37 9.58
N LYS A 177 9.61 -7.03 10.11
CA LYS A 177 8.51 -6.46 9.31
C LYS A 177 8.62 -4.96 9.16
N GLU A 178 7.97 -4.40 8.14
CA GLU A 178 7.93 -2.97 7.86
C GLU A 178 7.41 -2.14 9.03
N ASP A 179 6.43 -2.66 9.79
CA ASP A 179 5.85 -2.01 10.97
C ASP A 179 6.74 -2.07 12.23
N GLU A 180 7.87 -2.79 12.17
CA GLU A 180 8.88 -2.88 13.21
C GLU A 180 10.10 -1.98 12.94
N ILE A 181 10.12 -1.29 11.79
CA ILE A 181 11.18 -0.38 11.35
C ILE A 181 10.67 1.05 11.41
N LEU A 182 11.52 1.96 11.89
CA LEU A 182 11.22 3.40 11.97
C LEU A 182 12.35 4.23 11.36
N ILE A 183 12.01 5.21 10.53
CA ILE A 183 12.99 6.19 10.01
C ILE A 183 12.83 7.51 10.77
N ASP A 184 13.90 7.97 11.41
CA ASP A 184 13.99 9.30 12.05
C ASP A 184 14.65 10.29 11.08
N LEU A 185 13.83 11.22 10.55
CA LEU A 185 14.26 12.27 9.63
C LEU A 185 14.60 13.60 10.32
N THR A 186 14.62 13.65 11.66
CA THR A 186 14.79 14.92 12.39
C THR A 186 16.11 15.62 12.05
N VAL A 187 17.17 14.83 11.95
CA VAL A 187 18.52 15.33 11.69
C VAL A 187 18.99 14.84 10.33
N GLY A 188 19.85 15.64 9.70
CA GLY A 188 20.51 15.26 8.45
C GLY A 188 20.46 16.35 7.39
N MET A 189 21.26 16.15 6.34
CA MET A 189 21.23 17.02 5.16
C MET A 189 19.97 16.73 4.33
N LYS A 190 19.37 17.77 3.73
CA LYS A 190 18.14 17.65 2.91
C LYS A 190 18.17 16.50 1.89
N LEU A 191 19.30 16.28 1.22
CA LEU A 191 19.45 15.23 0.22
C LEU A 191 19.38 13.81 0.82
N ALA A 192 19.89 13.64 2.05
CA ALA A 192 19.78 12.37 2.74
C ALA A 192 18.34 12.08 3.14
N SER A 193 17.64 13.11 3.64
CA SER A 193 16.22 13.02 3.95
C SER A 193 15.38 12.64 2.73
N ILE A 194 15.72 13.14 1.52
CA ILE A 194 15.02 12.76 0.28
C ILE A 194 15.18 11.25 -0.02
N ALA A 195 16.38 10.68 0.12
CA ALA A 195 16.58 9.26 -0.18
C ALA A 195 15.86 8.35 0.84
N MET A 196 15.94 8.72 2.13
CA MET A 196 15.21 8.04 3.20
C MET A 196 13.69 8.17 3.01
N TYR A 197 13.20 9.35 2.61
CA TYR A 197 11.80 9.58 2.26
C TYR A 197 11.35 8.63 1.16
N LYS A 198 12.08 8.60 0.04
CA LYS A 198 11.75 7.77 -1.11
C LYS A 198 11.72 6.27 -0.74
N ILE A 199 12.71 5.78 0.00
CA ILE A 199 12.75 4.39 0.43
C ILE A 199 11.60 4.04 1.37
N ALA A 200 11.22 4.94 2.29
CA ALA A 200 10.11 4.65 3.20
C ALA A 200 8.77 4.61 2.46
N VAL A 201 8.55 5.52 1.50
CA VAL A 201 7.40 5.46 0.59
C VAL A 201 7.39 4.10 -0.12
N GLU A 202 8.47 3.71 -0.77
CA GLU A 202 8.53 2.46 -1.55
C GLU A 202 8.30 1.19 -0.72
N ASN A 203 8.60 1.24 0.58
CA ASN A 203 8.56 0.07 1.46
C ASN A 203 7.49 0.16 2.57
N GLY A 204 6.62 1.17 2.56
CA GLY A 204 5.60 1.32 3.61
C GLY A 204 6.17 1.52 5.02
N ILE A 205 7.39 2.06 5.12
CA ILE A 205 8.07 2.27 6.41
C ILE A 205 7.67 3.64 6.96
N LYS A 206 7.40 3.67 8.26
CA LYS A 206 6.94 4.88 8.95
C LYS A 206 8.11 5.86 9.14
N ILE A 207 7.84 7.13 8.89
CA ILE A 207 8.80 8.21 9.10
C ILE A 207 8.32 9.15 10.20
N VAL A 208 9.26 9.54 11.04
CA VAL A 208 9.04 10.51 12.11
C VAL A 208 10.03 11.66 12.02
N ASN A 209 9.62 12.78 12.59
CA ASN A 209 10.50 13.88 12.91
C ASN A 209 10.17 14.41 14.32
N TRP A 210 11.15 15.06 14.94
CA TRP A 210 10.92 15.87 16.13
C TRP A 210 10.89 17.34 15.74
N LYS A 211 9.75 17.97 15.94
CA LYS A 211 9.62 19.42 15.79
C LYS A 211 10.16 20.11 17.03
N GLU A 212 11.33 20.72 16.87
CA GLU A 212 12.03 21.40 17.96
C GLU A 212 11.64 22.88 18.02
N ILE A 213 11.28 23.38 19.21
CA ILE A 213 10.91 24.78 19.41
C ILE A 213 12.11 25.54 19.99
N TYR A 214 12.33 26.74 19.46
CA TYR A 214 13.41 27.62 19.83
C TYR A 214 12.85 28.86 20.51
N PHE A 215 13.45 29.26 21.64
CA PHE A 215 13.16 30.55 22.26
C PHE A 215 14.32 31.50 22.04
N SER A 216 14.01 32.77 21.80
CA SER A 216 15.00 33.84 21.83
C SER A 216 15.68 33.88 23.19
N LYS A 217 16.99 34.14 23.17
CA LYS A 217 17.76 34.41 24.37
C LYS A 217 17.53 35.85 24.84
N TYR A 218 17.97 36.13 26.06
CA TYR A 218 17.93 37.42 26.71
C TYR A 218 19.35 37.93 26.89
N LYS A 219 19.56 39.18 26.51
CA LYS A 219 20.76 39.95 26.79
C LYS A 219 20.56 40.70 28.10
N LYS A 220 21.49 40.53 29.05
CA LYS A 220 21.53 41.34 30.27
C LYS A 220 22.14 42.71 29.95
N ASN A 221 21.39 43.77 30.22
CA ASN A 221 21.79 45.17 30.13
C ASN A 221 22.19 45.70 31.52
N GLU A 222 22.43 47.00 31.63
CA GLU A 222 22.69 47.67 32.90
C GLU A 222 21.51 47.50 33.87
N ASN A 223 21.79 47.50 35.18
CA ASN A 223 20.78 47.44 36.26
C ASN A 223 19.84 46.21 36.26
N GLU A 224 20.32 45.04 35.81
CA GLU A 224 19.51 43.80 35.72
C GLU A 224 18.27 43.90 34.83
N GLU A 225 18.32 44.81 33.87
CA GLU A 225 17.34 44.83 32.80
C GLU A 225 17.74 43.85 31.70
N TYR A 226 16.74 43.25 31.07
CA TYR A 226 16.90 42.27 30.00
C TYR A 226 16.19 42.74 28.75
N SER A 227 16.81 42.50 27.60
CA SER A 227 16.20 42.63 26.27
C SER A 227 16.33 41.32 25.51
N LEU A 228 15.41 41.04 24.58
CA LEU A 228 15.55 39.90 23.68
C LEU A 228 16.81 40.08 22.83
N SER A 229 17.58 39.02 22.67
CA SER A 229 18.72 38.97 21.75
C SER A 229 18.30 38.32 20.43
N ASN A 230 19.17 38.45 19.43
CA ASN A 230 19.00 37.77 18.14
C ASN A 230 19.46 36.30 18.18
N GLU A 231 20.03 35.87 19.30
CA GLU A 231 20.35 34.45 19.52
C GLU A 231 19.08 33.71 19.95
N SER A 232 19.01 32.43 19.59
CA SER A 232 17.97 31.53 20.09
C SER A 232 18.58 30.26 20.63
N PHE A 233 17.83 29.57 21.48
CA PHE A 233 18.21 28.30 22.04
C PHE A 233 17.07 27.30 21.89
N ARG A 234 17.45 26.06 21.54
CA ARG A 234 16.54 24.94 21.43
C ARG A 234 16.03 24.51 22.80
N ILE A 235 14.72 24.44 22.98
CA ILE A 235 14.10 23.97 24.21
C ILE A 235 13.93 22.45 24.12
N VAL A 236 14.87 21.67 24.68
CA VAL A 236 14.84 20.19 24.54
C VAL A 236 13.54 19.55 25.03
N PHE A 237 12.94 20.12 26.08
CA PHE A 237 11.72 19.64 26.72
C PHE A 237 10.45 20.10 25.98
N SER A 238 10.59 20.78 24.85
CA SER A 238 9.46 21.25 24.01
C SER A 238 9.20 20.38 22.78
N ALA A 239 10.10 19.45 22.49
CA ALA A 239 10.06 18.70 21.23
C ALA A 239 8.77 17.90 21.10
N MET A 240 8.10 18.07 19.96
CA MET A 240 6.87 17.37 19.60
C MET A 240 7.21 16.25 18.63
N PHE A 241 6.67 15.05 18.85
CA PHE A 241 6.86 13.93 17.94
C PHE A 241 5.82 14.01 16.83
N GLU A 242 6.28 14.18 15.60
CA GLU A 242 5.44 14.31 14.41
C GLU A 242 5.69 13.13 13.47
N ILE A 243 4.61 12.43 13.10
CA ILE A 243 4.64 11.45 12.03
C ILE A 243 4.41 12.21 10.72
N ILE A 244 5.22 11.93 9.71
CA ILE A 244 5.02 12.46 8.36
C ILE A 244 3.91 11.63 7.70
N LYS A 245 2.65 12.02 7.95
CA LYS A 245 1.45 11.26 7.54
C LYS A 245 1.26 11.24 6.02
N GLU A 246 1.76 12.26 5.32
CA GLU A 246 1.66 12.40 3.87
C GLU A 246 2.23 11.18 3.14
N ILE A 247 3.28 10.56 3.70
CA ILE A 247 3.94 9.37 3.14
C ILE A 247 3.06 8.13 3.22
N LEU A 248 2.39 7.94 4.35
CA LEU A 248 1.51 6.80 4.58
C LEU A 248 0.31 6.88 3.63
N VAL A 249 -0.24 8.09 3.51
CA VAL A 249 -1.33 8.39 2.56
C VAL A 249 -0.87 8.19 1.13
N GLU A 250 0.25 8.79 0.71
CA GLU A 250 0.73 8.76 -0.68
C GLU A 250 1.02 7.33 -1.13
N ASN A 251 1.76 6.56 -0.34
CA ASN A 251 2.07 5.18 -0.67
C ASN A 251 0.79 4.33 -0.76
N LYS A 252 -0.10 4.45 0.23
CA LYS A 252 -1.36 3.71 0.23
C LYS A 252 -2.27 4.10 -0.92
N GLN A 253 -2.36 5.39 -1.24
CA GLN A 253 -3.11 5.90 -2.39
C GLN A 253 -2.51 5.36 -3.69
N MET A 254 -1.19 5.25 -3.82
CA MET A 254 -0.55 4.63 -4.98
C MET A 254 -0.91 3.16 -5.11
N LEU A 255 -0.91 2.38 -4.01
CA LEU A 255 -1.34 0.97 -4.04
C LEU A 255 -2.83 0.84 -4.40
N LEU A 256 -3.69 1.71 -3.85
CA LEU A 256 -5.11 1.77 -4.19
C LEU A 256 -5.32 2.17 -5.66
N ASP A 257 -4.54 3.11 -6.17
CA ASP A 257 -4.58 3.55 -7.57
C ASP A 257 -4.12 2.43 -8.51
N ILE A 258 -3.07 1.69 -8.16
CA ILE A 258 -2.64 0.50 -8.88
C ILE A 258 -3.79 -0.49 -8.97
N ASN A 259 -4.41 -0.83 -7.83
CA ASN A 259 -5.53 -1.77 -7.79
C ASN A 259 -6.72 -1.30 -8.62
N ALA A 260 -7.08 -0.02 -8.52
CA ALA A 260 -8.16 0.56 -9.30
C ALA A 260 -7.84 0.54 -10.81
N SER A 261 -6.61 0.87 -11.19
CA SER A 261 -6.19 0.87 -12.60
C SER A 261 -6.07 -0.54 -13.18
N ILE A 262 -5.64 -1.55 -12.40
CA ILE A 262 -5.69 -2.97 -12.82
C ILE A 262 -7.15 -3.36 -13.09
N LYS A 263 -8.07 -3.09 -12.15
CA LYS A 263 -9.51 -3.38 -12.32
C LYS A 263 -10.14 -2.65 -13.52
N ARG A 264 -9.70 -1.42 -13.81
CA ARG A 264 -10.12 -0.65 -14.98
C ARG A 264 -9.35 -0.99 -16.26
N LYS A 265 -8.36 -1.89 -16.18
CA LYS A 265 -7.48 -2.32 -17.29
C LYS A 265 -6.70 -1.16 -17.92
N GLU A 266 -6.35 -0.18 -17.10
CA GLU A 266 -5.55 0.99 -17.46
C GLU A 266 -4.06 0.68 -17.26
N TYR A 267 -3.54 -0.36 -17.91
CA TYR A 267 -2.22 -0.92 -17.62
C TYR A 267 -1.07 0.08 -17.81
N GLN A 268 -1.16 1.02 -18.75
CA GLN A 268 -0.19 2.12 -18.90
C GLN A 268 -0.12 3.05 -17.66
N THR A 269 -1.25 3.24 -16.97
CA THR A 269 -1.29 3.95 -15.68
C THR A 269 -0.59 3.12 -14.61
N VAL A 270 -0.83 1.81 -14.59
CA VAL A 270 -0.17 0.87 -13.66
C VAL A 270 1.36 0.90 -13.83
N VAL A 271 1.86 0.87 -15.08
CA VAL A 271 3.29 1.03 -15.40
C VAL A 271 3.84 2.34 -14.81
N SER A 272 3.14 3.45 -15.02
CA SER A 272 3.56 4.76 -14.50
C SER A 272 3.61 4.80 -12.98
N LEU A 273 2.71 4.08 -12.29
CA LEU A 273 2.68 3.98 -10.83
C LEU A 273 3.79 3.07 -10.31
N TYR A 274 4.01 1.90 -10.90
CA TYR A 274 5.13 1.02 -10.51
C TYR A 274 6.50 1.65 -10.76
N LYS A 275 6.64 2.42 -11.85
CA LYS A 275 7.84 3.22 -12.13
C LYS A 275 8.12 4.25 -11.03
N LYS A 276 7.07 4.90 -10.49
CA LYS A 276 7.21 5.83 -9.37
C LYS A 276 7.64 5.12 -8.08
N LEU A 277 7.16 3.89 -7.88
CA LEU A 277 7.59 3.00 -6.78
C LEU A 277 8.94 2.30 -7.03
N ASP A 278 9.57 2.52 -8.19
CA ASP A 278 10.78 1.83 -8.67
C ASP A 278 10.69 0.28 -8.60
N ARG A 279 9.47 -0.24 -8.78
CA ARG A 279 9.16 -1.68 -8.84
C ARG A 279 9.33 -2.17 -10.28
N LYS A 280 10.60 -2.31 -10.69
CA LYS A 280 10.99 -2.50 -12.10
C LYS A 280 10.48 -3.81 -12.73
N ASN A 281 10.30 -4.86 -11.93
CA ASN A 281 9.84 -6.15 -12.43
C ASN A 281 8.35 -6.09 -12.78
N GLU A 282 7.56 -5.47 -11.92
CA GLU A 282 6.15 -5.19 -12.11
C GLU A 282 5.94 -4.14 -13.21
N GLU A 283 6.79 -3.11 -13.26
CA GLU A 283 6.83 -2.15 -14.36
C GLU A 283 7.03 -2.86 -15.70
N LEU A 284 8.03 -3.75 -15.80
CA LEU A 284 8.30 -4.54 -17.01
C LEU A 284 7.09 -5.40 -17.38
N PHE A 285 6.58 -6.19 -16.44
CA PHE A 285 5.45 -7.09 -16.69
C PHE A 285 4.21 -6.32 -17.17
N PHE A 286 3.82 -5.26 -16.48
CA PHE A 286 2.65 -4.46 -16.86
C PHE A 286 2.87 -3.66 -18.16
N LYS A 287 4.13 -3.33 -18.50
CA LYS A 287 4.46 -2.74 -19.80
C LYS A 287 4.15 -3.75 -20.90
N GLU A 288 4.64 -4.98 -20.80
CA GLU A 288 4.37 -6.02 -21.81
C GLU A 288 2.87 -6.38 -21.87
N ILE A 289 2.18 -6.52 -20.72
CA ILE A 289 0.72 -6.72 -20.67
C ILE A 289 -0.04 -5.58 -21.36
N SER A 290 0.40 -4.33 -21.18
CA SER A 290 -0.29 -3.18 -21.78
C SER A 290 -0.19 -3.14 -23.30
N GLU A 291 0.87 -3.73 -23.87
CA GLU A 291 1.03 -3.87 -25.31
C GLU A 291 0.16 -5.02 -25.84
N LEU A 292 0.10 -6.14 -25.11
CA LEU A 292 -0.68 -7.33 -25.47
C LEU A 292 -2.19 -7.11 -25.36
N PHE A 293 -2.67 -6.50 -24.27
CA PHE A 293 -4.09 -6.24 -24.02
C PHE A 293 -4.54 -4.85 -24.50
N ASN A 294 -3.89 -4.36 -25.54
CA ASN A 294 -4.20 -3.07 -26.15
C ASN A 294 -5.55 -3.14 -26.91
N LYS A 295 -6.48 -2.22 -26.60
CA LYS A 295 -7.79 -2.12 -27.28
C LYS A 295 -7.67 -1.91 -28.78
N GLU A 296 -6.71 -1.11 -29.25
CA GLU A 296 -6.47 -0.89 -30.68
C GLU A 296 -6.06 -2.20 -31.36
N LEU A 297 -5.18 -2.98 -30.74
CA LEU A 297 -4.77 -4.30 -31.23
C LEU A 297 -5.95 -5.30 -31.30
N LEU A 298 -6.85 -5.26 -30.32
CA LEU A 298 -8.05 -6.11 -30.31
C LEU A 298 -9.10 -5.64 -31.34
N LEU A 299 -9.20 -4.33 -31.61
CA LEU A 299 -10.13 -3.77 -32.58
C LEU A 299 -9.64 -3.90 -34.03
N ASP A 300 -8.34 -4.11 -34.24
CA ASP A 300 -7.75 -4.40 -35.54
C ASP A 300 -8.25 -5.73 -36.14
N LEU A 301 -8.88 -6.60 -35.34
CA LEU A 301 -9.40 -7.92 -35.73
C LEU A 301 -8.37 -8.79 -36.46
N ASN A 302 -7.08 -8.56 -36.19
CA ASN A 302 -5.96 -9.22 -36.83
C ASN A 302 -5.28 -10.18 -35.85
N VAL A 303 -5.69 -11.45 -35.93
CA VAL A 303 -5.22 -12.54 -35.08
C VAL A 303 -3.72 -12.77 -35.22
N GLY A 304 -3.16 -12.69 -36.44
CA GLY A 304 -1.71 -12.87 -36.67
C GLY A 304 -0.84 -11.77 -36.05
N LYS A 305 -1.30 -10.50 -36.06
CA LYS A 305 -0.64 -9.42 -35.32
C LYS A 305 -0.66 -9.67 -33.81
N PHE A 306 -1.79 -10.14 -33.28
CA PHE A 306 -1.91 -10.49 -31.87
C PHE A 306 -0.99 -11.66 -31.51
N SER A 307 -0.92 -12.69 -32.35
CA SER A 307 -0.02 -13.84 -32.19
C SER A 307 1.45 -13.41 -32.04
N ASN A 308 1.94 -12.55 -32.94
CA ASN A 308 3.30 -12.02 -32.84
C ASN A 308 3.55 -11.25 -31.53
N LYS A 309 2.56 -10.47 -31.08
CA LYS A 309 2.65 -9.75 -29.80
C LYS A 309 2.61 -10.67 -28.59
N LEU A 310 1.85 -11.75 -28.64
CA LEU A 310 1.84 -12.78 -27.61
C LEU A 310 3.21 -13.46 -27.51
N LYS A 311 3.80 -13.81 -28.66
CA LYS A 311 5.14 -14.39 -28.70
C LYS A 311 6.21 -13.45 -28.12
N ASP A 312 6.22 -12.19 -28.56
CA ASP A 312 7.13 -11.16 -28.03
C ASP A 312 6.99 -11.01 -26.50
N PHE A 313 5.74 -11.00 -26.00
CA PHE A 313 5.44 -10.94 -24.57
C PHE A 313 6.05 -12.13 -23.84
N VAL A 314 5.76 -13.35 -24.28
CA VAL A 314 6.19 -14.59 -23.64
C VAL A 314 7.72 -14.70 -23.62
N GLU A 315 8.38 -14.45 -24.76
CA GLU A 315 9.84 -14.48 -24.86
C GLU A 315 10.49 -13.43 -23.95
N THR A 316 9.93 -12.22 -23.88
CA THR A 316 10.46 -11.14 -23.03
C THR A 316 10.35 -11.48 -21.54
N ILE A 317 9.21 -11.98 -21.10
CA ILE A 317 8.99 -12.33 -19.69
C ILE A 317 9.86 -13.53 -19.29
N LEU A 318 9.96 -14.57 -20.11
CA LEU A 318 10.78 -15.75 -19.80
C LEU A 318 12.28 -15.48 -19.89
N ALA A 319 12.74 -14.55 -20.72
CA ALA A 319 14.16 -14.16 -20.78
C ALA A 319 14.61 -13.32 -19.57
N HIS A 320 13.68 -12.74 -18.81
CA HIS A 320 14.00 -11.89 -17.66
C HIS A 320 14.60 -12.72 -16.52
N LYS A 321 15.78 -12.29 -16.01
CA LYS A 321 16.65 -13.14 -15.20
C LYS A 321 16.14 -13.48 -13.80
N GLU A 322 15.29 -12.66 -13.19
CA GLU A 322 14.60 -13.06 -11.95
C GLU A 322 13.49 -12.07 -11.58
N PHE A 323 12.24 -12.55 -11.62
CA PHE A 323 11.16 -11.93 -10.87
C PHE A 323 11.32 -12.26 -9.38
N PRO A 324 10.80 -11.44 -8.45
CA PRO A 324 10.76 -11.81 -7.04
C PRO A 324 9.83 -13.00 -6.83
N GLU A 325 10.15 -13.89 -5.88
CA GLU A 325 9.36 -15.11 -5.62
C GLU A 325 7.87 -14.85 -5.44
N TYR A 326 7.52 -13.88 -4.59
CA TYR A 326 6.12 -13.51 -4.35
C TYR A 326 5.37 -13.04 -5.61
N PHE A 327 6.10 -12.56 -6.63
CA PHE A 327 5.53 -12.09 -7.89
C PHE A 327 5.46 -13.23 -8.90
N LYS A 328 6.46 -14.12 -8.96
CA LYS A 328 6.43 -15.34 -9.78
C LYS A 328 5.14 -16.10 -9.51
N GLU A 329 4.89 -16.46 -8.25
CA GLU A 329 3.70 -17.20 -7.80
C GLU A 329 2.39 -16.61 -8.32
N LYS A 330 2.30 -15.28 -8.44
CA LYS A 330 1.10 -14.60 -8.92
C LYS A 330 0.95 -14.61 -10.45
N ILE A 331 2.03 -14.79 -11.20
CA ILE A 331 2.02 -14.77 -12.68
C ILE A 331 2.17 -16.16 -13.31
N LYS A 332 2.64 -17.18 -12.58
CA LYS A 332 2.89 -18.54 -13.10
C LYS A 332 1.72 -19.06 -13.93
N ASN A 333 0.53 -19.00 -13.36
CA ASN A 333 -0.69 -19.51 -13.96
C ASN A 333 -1.03 -18.87 -15.30
N LEU A 334 -0.91 -17.54 -15.36
CA LEU A 334 -1.10 -16.81 -16.61
C LEU A 334 0.01 -17.12 -17.62
N MET A 335 1.26 -17.20 -17.16
CA MET A 335 2.41 -17.46 -18.02
C MET A 335 2.38 -18.86 -18.64
N ILE A 336 1.99 -19.89 -17.88
CA ILE A 336 1.78 -21.25 -18.36
C ILE A 336 0.76 -21.24 -19.50
N TYR A 337 -0.42 -20.66 -19.25
CA TYR A 337 -1.48 -20.58 -20.25
C TYR A 337 -1.04 -19.83 -21.52
N LEU A 338 -0.45 -18.65 -21.37
CA LEU A 338 -0.01 -17.82 -22.50
C LEU A 338 1.16 -18.46 -23.27
N GLN A 339 2.07 -19.17 -22.59
CA GLN A 339 3.17 -19.90 -23.21
C GLN A 339 2.64 -21.03 -24.11
N ILE A 340 1.70 -21.83 -23.62
CA ILE A 340 1.13 -22.96 -24.38
C ILE A 340 0.34 -22.43 -25.56
N VAL A 341 -0.54 -21.44 -25.36
CA VAL A 341 -1.24 -20.79 -26.46
C VAL A 341 -0.25 -20.24 -27.49
N SER A 342 0.85 -19.60 -27.04
CA SER A 342 1.88 -19.06 -27.94
C SER A 342 2.67 -20.12 -28.71
N ASP A 343 2.85 -21.31 -28.16
CA ASP A 343 3.59 -22.39 -28.80
C ASP A 343 2.79 -23.06 -29.90
N PHE A 344 1.51 -23.31 -29.61
CA PHE A 344 0.62 -24.03 -30.50
C PHE A 344 -0.07 -23.11 -31.54
N ASP A 345 0.09 -21.79 -31.46
CA ASP A 345 -0.55 -20.81 -32.35
C ASP A 345 0.40 -19.98 -33.27
N VAL A 346 -0.13 -19.18 -34.22
CA VAL A 346 0.24 -19.16 -35.65
C VAL A 346 0.30 -17.77 -36.29
N LYS A 347 1.15 -17.72 -37.33
CA LYS A 347 1.32 -16.71 -38.38
C LYS A 347 0.07 -16.31 -39.19
N ASP A 348 -1.02 -17.11 -39.31
CA ASP A 348 -2.31 -16.71 -39.96
C ASP A 348 -3.46 -17.72 -39.71
N LEU A 349 -4.73 -17.31 -39.95
CA LEU A 349 -6.02 -17.97 -39.62
C LEU A 349 -6.24 -19.45 -40.03
N GLU A 350 -5.37 -20.04 -40.85
CA GLU A 350 -5.53 -21.39 -41.42
C GLU A 350 -4.29 -22.30 -41.31
N ASP A 351 -3.14 -21.78 -40.87
CA ASP A 351 -1.94 -22.58 -40.61
C ASP A 351 -1.78 -22.76 -39.10
N TYR A 352 -1.07 -23.79 -38.64
CA TYR A 352 -0.59 -24.00 -37.25
C TYR A 352 0.95 -23.81 -37.20
N ASN A 353 1.55 -23.65 -36.02
CA ASN A 353 3.01 -23.50 -35.89
C ASN A 353 3.73 -24.83 -36.18
N LYS A 354 3.81 -25.23 -37.46
CA LYS A 354 4.38 -26.51 -37.90
C LYS A 354 5.83 -26.70 -37.43
N GLU A 355 6.56 -25.59 -37.29
CA GLU A 355 7.95 -25.57 -36.84
C GLU A 355 8.05 -25.99 -35.37
N PHE A 356 7.19 -25.44 -34.51
CA PHE A 356 7.11 -25.87 -33.11
C PHE A 356 6.72 -27.33 -32.97
N VAL A 357 5.70 -27.82 -33.69
CA VAL A 357 5.30 -29.23 -33.56
C VAL A 357 6.40 -30.18 -34.04
N LYS A 358 7.14 -29.81 -35.10
CA LYS A 358 8.32 -30.58 -35.54
C LYS A 358 9.39 -30.62 -34.44
N GLU A 359 9.63 -29.50 -33.76
CA GLU A 359 10.52 -29.46 -32.60
C GLU A 359 10.00 -30.34 -31.45
N LEU A 360 8.70 -30.26 -31.14
CA LEU A 360 8.06 -31.01 -30.07
C LEU A 360 8.14 -32.52 -30.30
N LYS A 361 7.83 -32.99 -31.53
CA LYS A 361 8.00 -34.40 -31.94
C LYS A 361 9.44 -34.87 -31.76
N LEU A 362 10.42 -34.10 -32.23
CA LEU A 362 11.85 -34.43 -32.06
C LEU A 362 12.25 -34.52 -30.58
N LYS A 363 11.74 -33.60 -29.75
CA LYS A 363 12.02 -33.58 -28.30
C LYS A 363 11.35 -34.74 -27.57
N TYR A 364 10.18 -35.18 -28.03
CA TYR A 364 9.48 -36.33 -27.48
C TYR A 364 10.17 -37.65 -27.83
N GLU A 365 10.65 -37.82 -29.07
CA GLU A 365 11.47 -38.98 -29.44
C GLU A 365 12.79 -39.02 -28.62
N GLU A 366 13.45 -37.87 -28.44
CA GLU A 366 14.62 -37.75 -27.54
C GLU A 366 14.30 -38.08 -26.06
N TYR A 367 13.03 -38.01 -25.66
CA TYR A 367 12.55 -38.33 -24.31
C TYR A 367 12.23 -39.83 -24.19
N LYS A 368 11.54 -40.41 -25.18
CA LYS A 368 11.30 -41.87 -25.30
C LYS A 368 12.61 -42.66 -25.27
N ASP A 369 13.62 -42.21 -26.04
CA ASP A 369 14.95 -42.82 -26.06
C ASP A 369 15.61 -42.90 -24.67
N LYS A 370 15.29 -41.97 -23.76
CA LYS A 370 15.87 -41.89 -22.41
C LYS A 370 15.04 -42.59 -21.35
N ASN A 371 13.71 -42.61 -21.51
CA ASN A 371 12.75 -43.01 -20.47
C ASN A 371 11.92 -44.27 -20.80
N SER A 372 12.15 -44.90 -21.97
CA SER A 372 11.49 -46.09 -22.56
C SER A 372 10.45 -45.77 -23.65
N GLU A 373 10.14 -46.76 -24.51
CA GLU A 373 9.15 -46.62 -25.59
C GLU A 373 7.73 -46.35 -25.06
N ASP A 374 7.42 -46.74 -23.82
CA ASP A 374 6.13 -46.54 -23.13
C ASP A 374 6.08 -45.21 -22.34
N ALA A 375 6.88 -44.22 -22.73
CA ALA A 375 6.95 -42.94 -22.02
C ALA A 375 5.63 -42.16 -22.10
N ASP A 376 5.19 -41.61 -20.96
CA ASP A 376 3.95 -40.84 -20.82
C ASP A 376 4.11 -39.42 -21.43
N VAL A 377 3.12 -38.99 -22.23
CA VAL A 377 3.15 -37.65 -22.85
C VAL A 377 3.00 -36.54 -21.81
N GLY A 378 2.21 -36.76 -20.76
CA GLY A 378 2.08 -35.83 -19.64
C GLY A 378 3.41 -35.58 -18.96
N ASP A 379 4.13 -36.64 -18.58
CA ASP A 379 5.47 -36.53 -17.97
C ASP A 379 6.47 -35.82 -18.88
N PHE A 380 6.43 -36.07 -20.18
CA PHE A 380 7.24 -35.35 -21.17
C PHE A 380 6.93 -33.85 -21.19
N LEU A 381 5.65 -33.48 -21.26
CA LEU A 381 5.21 -32.09 -21.33
C LEU A 381 5.55 -31.34 -20.04
N VAL A 382 5.44 -31.97 -18.88
CA VAL A 382 5.91 -31.45 -17.60
C VAL A 382 7.40 -31.12 -17.67
N GLU A 383 8.25 -32.08 -18.05
CA GLU A 383 9.70 -31.84 -18.17
C GLU A 383 10.02 -30.72 -19.18
N TYR A 384 9.34 -30.75 -20.33
CA TYR A 384 9.53 -29.78 -21.41
C TYR A 384 9.22 -28.35 -20.93
N TYR A 385 8.06 -28.13 -20.32
CA TYR A 385 7.61 -26.81 -19.92
C TYR A 385 8.31 -26.28 -18.66
N CYS A 386 8.63 -27.14 -17.68
CA CYS A 386 9.47 -26.75 -16.54
C CYS A 386 10.83 -26.24 -17.01
N LYS A 387 11.45 -26.90 -18.00
CA LYS A 387 12.73 -26.47 -18.55
C LYS A 387 12.62 -25.17 -19.35
N LYS A 388 11.55 -25.01 -20.13
CA LYS A 388 11.30 -23.83 -20.97
C LYS A 388 11.03 -22.58 -20.13
N MET A 389 10.31 -22.73 -19.03
CA MET A 389 9.92 -21.64 -18.13
C MET A 389 10.73 -21.58 -16.83
N LYS A 390 11.96 -22.14 -16.83
CA LYS A 390 12.81 -22.26 -15.63
C LYS A 390 13.03 -20.97 -14.83
N ASN A 391 12.99 -19.80 -15.47
CA ASN A 391 13.21 -18.50 -14.80
C ASN A 391 12.00 -18.06 -13.93
N LEU A 392 10.87 -18.74 -14.06
CA LEU A 392 9.67 -18.56 -13.24
C LEU A 392 9.51 -19.64 -12.16
N ASP A 393 10.45 -20.58 -12.05
CA ASP A 393 10.42 -21.71 -11.12
C ASP A 393 9.10 -22.50 -11.18
N ILE A 394 8.64 -22.80 -12.40
CA ILE A 394 7.45 -23.63 -12.65
C ILE A 394 7.72 -25.06 -12.17
N THR A 395 6.80 -25.58 -11.36
CA THR A 395 6.81 -26.95 -10.84
C THR A 395 5.82 -27.84 -11.56
N ASP A 396 5.95 -29.16 -11.36
CA ASP A 396 5.03 -30.16 -11.91
C ASP A 396 3.58 -29.89 -11.44
N GLU A 397 3.40 -29.54 -10.17
CA GLU A 397 2.10 -29.19 -9.58
C GLU A 397 1.47 -27.93 -10.23
N ASP A 398 2.29 -26.93 -10.59
CA ASP A 398 1.80 -25.73 -11.28
C ASP A 398 1.21 -26.07 -12.67
N LEU A 399 1.77 -27.07 -13.36
CA LEU A 399 1.34 -27.51 -14.69
C LEU A 399 0.12 -28.43 -14.65
N GLU A 400 0.04 -29.33 -13.67
CA GLU A 400 -1.12 -30.22 -13.50
C GLU A 400 -2.42 -29.43 -13.23
N ILE A 401 -2.35 -28.34 -12.46
CA ILE A 401 -3.54 -27.52 -12.09
C ILE A 401 -4.17 -26.82 -13.31
N LEU A 402 -3.36 -26.51 -14.33
CA LEU A 402 -3.76 -25.59 -15.39
C LEU A 402 -3.88 -26.17 -16.77
N THR A 403 -3.14 -27.23 -17.09
CA THR A 403 -2.84 -27.56 -18.49
C THR A 403 -3.22 -28.94 -18.91
N PHE A 404 -2.93 -29.96 -18.12
CA PHE A 404 -3.10 -31.33 -18.59
C PHE A 404 -4.46 -31.90 -18.17
N ASP A 405 -5.54 -31.25 -18.62
CA ASP A 405 -6.82 -31.95 -18.68
C ASP A 405 -6.76 -33.08 -19.73
N GLU A 406 -7.61 -34.08 -19.57
CA GLU A 406 -7.60 -35.29 -20.43
C GLU A 406 -7.75 -34.93 -21.93
N GLU A 407 -8.41 -33.81 -22.25
CA GLU A 407 -8.62 -33.34 -23.62
C GLU A 407 -7.33 -32.78 -24.23
N LEU A 408 -6.57 -31.92 -23.51
CA LEU A 408 -5.27 -31.44 -23.98
C LEU A 408 -4.26 -32.57 -24.16
N LEU A 409 -4.20 -33.50 -23.22
CA LEU A 409 -3.29 -34.63 -23.33
C LEU A 409 -3.61 -35.49 -24.55
N SER A 410 -4.89 -35.85 -24.73
CA SER A 410 -5.35 -36.65 -25.87
C SER A 410 -5.02 -35.99 -27.21
N ASP A 411 -5.29 -34.69 -27.36
CA ASP A 411 -5.03 -33.97 -28.61
C ASP A 411 -3.53 -33.87 -28.93
N ILE A 412 -2.68 -33.68 -27.92
CA ILE A 412 -1.23 -33.65 -28.09
C ILE A 412 -0.70 -35.06 -28.39
N GLU A 413 -1.18 -36.09 -27.70
CA GLU A 413 -0.85 -37.51 -27.96
C GLU A 413 -1.11 -37.87 -29.41
N GLU A 414 -2.33 -37.61 -29.90
CA GLU A 414 -2.69 -37.84 -31.31
C GLU A 414 -1.76 -37.06 -32.25
N THR A 415 -1.48 -35.79 -31.94
CA THR A 415 -0.57 -34.96 -32.74
C THR A 415 0.86 -35.53 -32.78
N LEU A 416 1.36 -36.09 -31.68
CA LEU A 416 2.70 -36.67 -31.59
C LEU A 416 2.80 -38.02 -32.32
N GLU A 417 1.74 -38.83 -32.28
CA GLU A 417 1.68 -40.17 -32.89
C GLU A 417 1.39 -40.16 -34.40
N GLU A 418 0.69 -39.15 -34.92
CA GLU A 418 0.38 -39.10 -36.35
C GLU A 418 1.63 -38.87 -37.23
N GLU A 419 1.78 -39.67 -38.30
CA GLU A 419 2.85 -39.52 -39.30
C GLU A 419 2.59 -38.34 -40.27
N ASP A 420 1.32 -37.96 -40.47
CA ASP A 420 0.88 -36.89 -41.35
C ASP A 420 0.95 -35.49 -40.67
N GLU A 421 0.96 -34.41 -41.45
CA GLU A 421 0.83 -33.02 -40.97
C GLU A 421 -0.63 -32.72 -40.56
N ILE A 422 -1.22 -33.54 -39.69
CA ILE A 422 -2.53 -33.32 -39.05
C ILE A 422 -2.30 -33.02 -37.57
N TYR A 423 -3.06 -32.06 -37.04
CA TYR A 423 -2.82 -31.46 -35.73
C TYR A 423 -4.15 -31.27 -35.02
N TYR A 424 -4.23 -31.78 -33.80
CA TYR A 424 -5.36 -31.59 -32.90
C TYR A 424 -4.89 -30.65 -31.80
N LEU A 425 -5.56 -29.50 -31.69
CA LEU A 425 -5.30 -28.58 -30.60
C LEU A 425 -6.61 -28.32 -29.87
N PRO A 426 -6.64 -28.44 -28.54
CA PRO A 426 -7.88 -28.22 -27.83
C PRO A 426 -8.31 -26.78 -27.98
N GLU A 427 -9.63 -26.60 -28.11
CA GLU A 427 -10.23 -25.27 -28.19
C GLU A 427 -9.82 -24.38 -27.00
N THR A 428 -9.56 -24.95 -25.82
CA THR A 428 -9.14 -24.25 -24.60
C THR A 428 -7.83 -23.46 -24.75
N TYR A 429 -6.88 -23.97 -25.52
CA TYR A 429 -5.54 -23.38 -25.73
C TYR A 429 -5.38 -22.77 -27.12
N SER A 430 -6.48 -22.61 -27.86
CA SER A 430 -6.49 -21.92 -29.14
C SER A 430 -6.34 -20.41 -28.95
N LEU A 431 -5.42 -19.77 -29.69
CA LEU A 431 -5.31 -18.31 -29.70
C LEU A 431 -6.58 -17.64 -30.23
N LYS A 432 -7.29 -18.28 -31.17
CA LYS A 432 -8.56 -17.75 -31.66
C LYS A 432 -9.55 -17.57 -30.51
N ASN A 433 -9.61 -18.55 -29.61
CA ASN A 433 -10.46 -18.47 -28.43
C ASN A 433 -9.92 -17.46 -27.41
N LEU A 434 -8.61 -17.43 -27.12
CA LEU A 434 -8.01 -16.38 -26.30
C LEU A 434 -8.34 -14.96 -26.83
N TYR A 435 -8.20 -14.75 -28.14
CA TYR A 435 -8.50 -13.49 -28.81
C TYR A 435 -9.98 -13.13 -28.69
N LEU A 436 -10.88 -14.09 -28.93
CA LEU A 436 -12.33 -13.91 -28.74
C LEU A 436 -12.69 -13.61 -27.28
N TYR A 437 -12.06 -14.28 -26.32
CA TYR A 437 -12.24 -14.07 -24.89
C TYR A 437 -11.80 -12.66 -24.50
N LEU A 438 -10.64 -12.20 -24.99
CA LEU A 438 -10.15 -10.85 -24.79
C LEU A 438 -11.08 -9.81 -25.39
N ILE A 439 -11.66 -10.03 -26.58
CA ILE A 439 -12.69 -9.16 -27.15
C ILE A 439 -13.94 -9.14 -26.26
N GLY A 440 -14.41 -10.31 -25.84
CA GLY A 440 -15.58 -10.43 -24.94
C GLY A 440 -15.40 -9.63 -23.66
N ILE A 441 -14.27 -9.85 -22.99
CA ILE A 441 -13.89 -9.26 -21.70
C ILE A 441 -13.64 -7.74 -21.82
N ASN A 442 -13.01 -7.27 -22.89
CA ASN A 442 -12.58 -5.87 -23.01
C ASN A 442 -13.55 -4.95 -23.78
N ILE A 443 -14.43 -5.53 -24.60
CA ILE A 443 -15.31 -4.77 -25.50
C ILE A 443 -16.78 -5.17 -25.28
N ALA A 444 -17.12 -6.46 -25.40
CA ALA A 444 -18.53 -6.89 -25.41
C ALA A 444 -19.21 -6.71 -24.04
N GLU A 445 -18.63 -7.21 -22.94
CA GLU A 445 -19.22 -7.10 -21.60
C GLU A 445 -19.45 -5.65 -21.14
N PRO A 446 -18.48 -4.71 -21.29
CA PRO A 446 -18.72 -3.30 -20.97
C PRO A 446 -19.89 -2.70 -21.77
N LEU A 447 -19.97 -3.01 -23.07
CA LEU A 447 -21.04 -2.53 -23.94
C LEU A 447 -22.42 -3.07 -23.51
N MET A 448 -22.50 -4.35 -23.15
CA MET A 448 -23.70 -4.99 -22.62
C MET A 448 -24.14 -4.39 -21.27
N SER A 449 -23.19 -4.03 -20.42
CA SER A 449 -23.46 -3.35 -19.16
C SER A 449 -24.03 -1.95 -19.38
N VAL A 450 -23.47 -1.19 -20.33
CA VAL A 450 -23.99 0.12 -20.76
C VAL A 450 -25.41 -0.03 -21.32
N LYS A 451 -25.69 -1.06 -22.12
CA LYS A 451 -27.05 -1.38 -22.60
C LYS A 451 -28.03 -1.52 -21.43
N LYS A 452 -27.72 -2.39 -20.46
CA LYS A 452 -28.59 -2.60 -19.29
C LYS A 452 -28.89 -1.30 -18.54
N ILE A 453 -27.88 -0.45 -18.33
CA ILE A 453 -28.03 0.86 -17.68
C ILE A 453 -28.88 1.82 -18.53
N LEU A 454 -28.64 1.86 -19.84
CA LEU A 454 -29.33 2.79 -20.74
C LEU A 454 -30.81 2.42 -20.94
N PHE A 455 -31.16 1.14 -20.94
CA PHE A 455 -32.46 0.63 -21.40
C PHE A 455 -33.41 0.13 -20.30
N THR A 456 -33.21 0.54 -19.05
CA THR A 456 -34.04 0.16 -17.89
C THR A 456 -35.43 0.83 -17.85
N ASP A 457 -35.64 1.97 -18.53
CA ASP A 457 -36.92 2.71 -18.57
C ASP A 457 -37.60 2.63 -19.95
N GLU A 458 -38.86 2.17 -20.03
CA GLU A 458 -39.59 1.96 -21.31
C GLU A 458 -39.70 3.19 -22.22
N ILE A 459 -39.82 4.40 -21.66
CA ILE A 459 -39.99 5.65 -22.44
C ILE A 459 -38.63 6.21 -22.94
N LYS A 460 -37.53 5.93 -22.23
CA LYS A 460 -36.16 6.29 -22.68
C LYS A 460 -35.60 5.28 -23.70
N LYS A 461 -36.21 4.10 -23.83
CA LYS A 461 -35.75 3.03 -24.74
C LYS A 461 -35.69 3.52 -26.18
N VAL A 462 -36.72 4.19 -26.71
CA VAL A 462 -36.82 4.52 -28.15
C VAL A 462 -35.70 5.46 -28.62
N THR A 463 -35.42 6.54 -27.88
CA THR A 463 -34.38 7.52 -28.26
C THR A 463 -32.98 6.96 -28.10
N LYS A 464 -32.73 6.21 -27.01
CA LYS A 464 -31.44 5.56 -26.74
C LYS A 464 -31.18 4.38 -27.67
N LYS A 465 -32.22 3.72 -28.21
CA LYS A 465 -32.10 2.60 -29.15
C LYS A 465 -31.38 3.06 -30.39
N SER A 466 -31.75 4.22 -30.93
CA SER A 466 -31.09 4.83 -32.10
C SER A 466 -29.62 5.18 -31.89
N ILE A 467 -29.18 5.40 -30.64
CA ILE A 467 -27.78 5.70 -30.29
C ILE A 467 -26.99 4.40 -30.14
N TYR A 468 -27.59 3.38 -29.52
CA TYR A 468 -27.00 2.05 -29.38
C TYR A 468 -26.90 1.31 -30.71
N GLU A 469 -27.93 1.38 -31.56
CA GLU A 469 -27.95 0.86 -32.95
C GLU A 469 -26.93 1.59 -33.85
N LYS A 470 -26.42 2.76 -33.44
CA LYS A 470 -25.28 3.43 -34.10
C LYS A 470 -23.92 3.06 -33.50
N LEU A 471 -23.90 2.56 -32.27
CA LEU A 471 -22.69 2.12 -31.55
C LEU A 471 -22.37 0.65 -31.82
N PHE A 472 -23.40 -0.19 -32.01
CA PHE A 472 -23.29 -1.53 -32.57
C PHE A 472 -23.66 -1.47 -34.04
N PHE A 473 -22.75 -1.88 -34.92
CA PHE A 473 -23.10 -2.20 -36.29
C PHE A 473 -24.29 -3.18 -36.29
N GLU A 474 -25.29 -2.92 -37.14
CA GLU A 474 -26.38 -3.83 -37.47
C GLU A 474 -25.80 -5.17 -37.95
N THR A 475 -25.53 -6.13 -37.06
CA THR A 475 -25.27 -7.55 -37.38
C THR A 475 -25.26 -8.37 -36.10
N ASP A 476 -25.53 -9.67 -36.21
CA ASP A 476 -25.63 -10.72 -35.18
C ASP A 476 -24.42 -10.90 -34.22
N LEU A 477 -23.53 -9.91 -34.08
CA LEU A 477 -22.35 -9.98 -33.22
C LEU A 477 -22.70 -10.12 -31.73
N GLU A 478 -23.72 -9.41 -31.23
CA GLU A 478 -24.16 -9.53 -29.84
C GLU A 478 -24.62 -10.96 -29.54
N SER A 479 -25.53 -11.50 -30.37
CA SER A 479 -26.03 -12.87 -30.27
C SER A 479 -24.92 -13.92 -30.46
N TYR A 480 -23.97 -13.67 -31.36
CA TYR A 480 -22.83 -14.55 -31.60
C TYR A 480 -21.93 -14.64 -30.37
N TYR A 481 -21.56 -13.49 -29.77
CA TYR A 481 -20.76 -13.49 -28.55
C TYR A 481 -21.54 -14.05 -27.36
N GLU A 482 -22.84 -13.77 -27.25
CA GLU A 482 -23.65 -14.35 -26.17
C GLU A 482 -23.69 -15.88 -26.24
N LYS A 483 -24.01 -16.45 -27.40
CA LYS A 483 -24.05 -17.90 -27.62
C LYS A 483 -22.67 -18.51 -27.43
N LYS A 484 -21.65 -17.99 -28.11
CA LYS A 484 -20.32 -18.61 -28.17
C LYS A 484 -19.54 -18.48 -26.87
N LEU A 485 -19.63 -17.34 -26.17
CA LEU A 485 -18.88 -17.10 -24.94
C LEU A 485 -19.66 -17.54 -23.68
N PHE A 486 -20.97 -17.27 -23.61
CA PHE A 486 -21.73 -17.45 -22.36
C PHE A 486 -22.63 -18.70 -22.35
N GLU A 487 -22.92 -19.31 -23.49
CA GLU A 487 -23.70 -20.56 -23.56
C GLU A 487 -22.80 -21.77 -23.85
N GLU A 488 -21.99 -21.72 -24.91
CA GLU A 488 -21.18 -22.85 -25.37
C GLU A 488 -19.91 -23.04 -24.53
N ASN A 489 -19.15 -21.96 -24.26
CA ASN A 489 -17.83 -22.02 -23.61
C ASN A 489 -17.78 -21.39 -22.22
N LYS A 490 -18.91 -21.34 -21.52
CA LYS A 490 -19.06 -20.52 -20.30
C LYS A 490 -18.03 -20.81 -19.20
N GLU A 491 -17.78 -22.09 -18.92
CA GLU A 491 -16.86 -22.50 -17.86
C GLU A 491 -15.42 -22.10 -18.17
N GLN A 492 -14.97 -22.40 -19.39
CA GLN A 492 -13.65 -22.00 -19.88
C GLN A 492 -13.51 -20.49 -19.92
N TYR A 493 -14.51 -19.77 -20.44
CA TYR A 493 -14.54 -18.32 -20.49
C TYR A 493 -14.34 -17.70 -19.10
N GLU A 494 -15.05 -18.19 -18.07
CA GLU A 494 -14.91 -17.69 -16.70
C GLU A 494 -13.54 -18.05 -16.09
N ARG A 495 -13.00 -19.25 -16.36
CA ARG A 495 -11.64 -19.63 -15.94
C ARG A 495 -10.58 -18.68 -16.52
N ILE A 496 -10.63 -18.45 -17.83
CA ILE A 496 -9.68 -17.56 -18.53
C ILE A 496 -9.88 -16.10 -18.12
N LYS A 497 -11.13 -15.67 -17.94
CA LYS A 497 -11.46 -14.34 -17.42
C LYS A 497 -10.86 -14.09 -16.05
N ASN A 498 -10.86 -15.09 -15.16
CA ASN A 498 -10.20 -14.97 -13.86
C ASN A 498 -8.68 -14.79 -13.99
N LEU A 499 -8.02 -15.58 -14.85
CA LEU A 499 -6.58 -15.45 -15.12
C LEU A 499 -6.22 -14.07 -15.69
N ILE A 500 -6.99 -13.61 -16.68
CA ILE A 500 -6.75 -12.33 -17.39
C ILE A 500 -7.22 -11.12 -16.58
N SER A 501 -8.06 -11.31 -15.56
CA SER A 501 -8.46 -10.23 -14.64
C SER A 501 -7.29 -9.63 -13.87
N LEU A 502 -6.18 -10.38 -13.76
CA LEU A 502 -5.00 -10.02 -12.98
C LEU A 502 -5.32 -9.70 -11.52
N SER A 503 -6.41 -10.27 -10.99
CA SER A 503 -6.88 -10.01 -9.63
C SER A 503 -5.85 -10.45 -8.57
N ASP A 504 -5.07 -11.49 -8.86
CA ASP A 504 -3.99 -11.96 -7.98
C ASP A 504 -2.81 -10.97 -7.90
N LEU A 505 -2.68 -10.08 -8.88
CA LEU A 505 -1.68 -9.02 -8.91
C LEU A 505 -2.11 -7.77 -8.15
N LEU A 506 -3.31 -7.73 -7.58
CA LEU A 506 -3.72 -6.63 -6.72
C LEU A 506 -2.78 -6.53 -5.51
N GLU A 507 -2.39 -5.30 -5.21
CA GLU A 507 -1.63 -4.91 -4.04
C GLU A 507 -2.43 -5.19 -2.78
N LYS A 508 -1.77 -5.76 -1.78
CA LYS A 508 -2.39 -6.01 -0.47
C LYS A 508 -2.56 -4.67 0.25
N VAL A 509 -3.80 -4.27 0.49
CA VAL A 509 -4.16 -3.11 1.30
C VAL A 509 -5.02 -3.60 2.46
N ASP A 510 -4.70 -3.19 3.68
CA ASP A 510 -5.55 -3.46 4.84
C ASP A 510 -6.86 -2.69 4.71
N ASN A 511 -7.94 -3.42 4.43
CA ASN A 511 -9.28 -2.86 4.28
C ASN A 511 -10.17 -3.13 5.51
N SER A 512 -9.59 -3.51 6.65
CA SER A 512 -10.36 -3.80 7.85
C SER A 512 -11.17 -2.60 8.33
N LEU A 513 -12.39 -2.89 8.78
CA LEU A 513 -13.27 -1.96 9.45
C LEU A 513 -13.47 -2.46 10.89
N THR A 514 -13.08 -1.67 11.88
CA THR A 514 -13.23 -2.06 13.30
C THR A 514 -13.95 -0.98 14.08
N TYR A 515 -14.78 -1.38 15.02
CA TYR A 515 -15.43 -0.48 15.97
C TYR A 515 -15.28 -1.05 17.37
N GLU A 516 -14.55 -0.36 18.24
CA GLU A 516 -14.37 -0.74 19.64
C GLU A 516 -14.25 0.50 20.50
N ASN A 517 -14.85 0.49 21.70
CA ASN A 517 -14.76 1.58 22.68
C ASN A 517 -15.07 2.96 22.07
N SER A 518 -16.15 3.07 21.29
CA SER A 518 -16.54 4.30 20.58
C SER A 518 -15.58 4.77 19.49
N ILE A 519 -14.58 3.97 19.11
CA ILE A 519 -13.62 4.31 18.05
C ILE A 519 -13.89 3.48 16.80
N LEU A 520 -14.30 4.14 15.72
CA LEU A 520 -14.38 3.55 14.38
C LEU A 520 -13.03 3.71 13.67
N LYS A 521 -12.50 2.62 13.15
CA LYS A 521 -11.30 2.61 12.30
C LYS A 521 -11.66 2.07 10.91
N ILE A 522 -11.26 2.82 9.90
CA ILE A 522 -11.31 2.40 8.49
C ILE A 522 -9.87 2.29 8.04
N SER A 523 -9.32 1.08 8.17
CA SER A 523 -7.90 0.85 7.92
C SER A 523 -7.53 1.23 6.49
N LYS A 524 -8.40 1.00 5.51
CA LYS A 524 -8.15 1.31 4.09
C LYS A 524 -7.67 2.74 3.80
N TYR A 525 -8.11 3.70 4.62
CA TYR A 525 -7.80 5.12 4.46
C TYR A 525 -7.14 5.74 5.69
N ASP A 526 -6.70 4.91 6.64
CA ASP A 526 -6.12 5.34 7.92
C ASP A 526 -7.02 6.36 8.65
N ILE A 527 -8.33 6.17 8.54
CA ILE A 527 -9.31 7.03 9.20
C ILE A 527 -9.62 6.42 10.56
N VAL A 528 -9.46 7.24 11.58
CA VAL A 528 -9.86 6.94 12.96
C VAL A 528 -10.84 8.01 13.41
N VAL A 529 -12.02 7.58 13.85
CA VAL A 529 -13.09 8.45 14.33
C VAL A 529 -13.46 8.03 15.74
N ASP A 530 -13.19 8.91 16.70
CA ASP A 530 -13.77 8.81 18.04
C ASP A 530 -15.19 9.37 17.96
N LEU A 531 -16.19 8.48 17.94
CA LEU A 531 -17.59 8.83 17.75
C LEU A 531 -18.07 9.78 18.84
N GLU A 532 -17.68 9.56 20.09
CA GLU A 532 -18.11 10.38 21.23
C GLU A 532 -17.55 11.80 21.16
N LYS A 533 -16.25 11.95 20.84
CA LYS A 533 -15.62 13.27 20.64
C LYS A 533 -16.26 14.03 19.48
N GLU A 534 -16.69 13.33 18.45
CA GLU A 534 -17.40 13.89 17.31
C GLU A 534 -18.91 14.08 17.59
N GLY A 535 -19.39 13.75 18.79
CA GLY A 535 -20.76 13.95 19.23
C GLY A 535 -21.77 12.98 18.60
N ILE A 536 -21.34 11.76 18.28
CA ILE A 536 -22.18 10.61 17.94
C ILE A 536 -22.24 9.73 19.19
N LYS A 537 -23.45 9.50 19.71
CA LYS A 537 -23.67 8.60 20.84
C LYS A 537 -24.52 7.43 20.38
N LEU A 538 -23.99 6.22 20.52
CA LEU A 538 -24.72 4.99 20.25
C LEU A 538 -25.40 4.51 21.53
N ASN A 539 -26.51 3.80 21.37
CA ASN A 539 -27.10 3.01 22.44
C ASN A 539 -26.90 1.54 22.07
N ASP A 540 -27.25 0.61 22.97
CA ASP A 540 -27.04 -0.83 22.77
C ASP A 540 -27.58 -1.35 21.42
N PHE A 541 -28.73 -0.83 20.97
CA PHE A 541 -29.29 -1.18 19.67
C PHE A 541 -28.43 -0.66 18.50
N HIS A 542 -28.02 0.62 18.55
CA HIS A 542 -27.17 1.20 17.50
C HIS A 542 -25.76 0.58 17.47
N GLU A 543 -25.19 0.22 18.63
CA GLU A 543 -23.91 -0.50 18.69
C GLU A 543 -24.02 -1.85 18.01
N THR A 544 -25.07 -2.63 18.34
CA THR A 544 -25.32 -3.93 17.71
C THR A 544 -25.49 -3.81 16.19
N VAL A 545 -26.20 -2.77 15.73
CA VAL A 545 -26.36 -2.51 14.28
C VAL A 545 -25.02 -2.15 13.64
N MET A 546 -24.18 -1.31 14.27
CA MET A 546 -22.86 -0.95 13.74
C MET A 546 -21.93 -2.16 13.68
N ASP A 547 -21.80 -2.93 14.76
CA ASP A 547 -20.96 -4.12 14.81
C ASP A 547 -21.30 -5.12 13.72
N LEU A 548 -22.60 -5.41 13.57
CA LEU A 548 -23.06 -6.36 12.57
C LEU A 548 -22.86 -5.82 11.14
N LEU A 549 -23.13 -4.52 10.91
CA LEU A 549 -22.95 -3.90 9.61
C LEU A 549 -21.48 -3.87 9.17
N LEU A 550 -20.54 -3.60 10.08
CA LEU A 550 -19.11 -3.60 9.76
C LEU A 550 -18.57 -5.01 9.51
N LYS A 551 -19.15 -6.02 10.17
CA LYS A 551 -18.77 -7.43 9.99
C LYS A 551 -19.35 -8.06 8.71
N GLU A 552 -20.60 -7.76 8.39
CA GLU A 552 -21.30 -8.37 7.26
C GLU A 552 -21.32 -7.50 5.99
N GLU A 553 -20.89 -6.24 6.09
CA GLU A 553 -20.87 -5.20 5.04
C GLU A 553 -22.27 -4.79 4.52
N ILE A 554 -23.25 -5.68 4.60
CA ILE A 554 -24.63 -5.52 4.18
C ILE A 554 -25.54 -6.01 5.29
N LEU A 555 -26.43 -5.14 5.77
CA LEU A 555 -27.47 -5.52 6.71
C LEU A 555 -28.83 -5.57 6.00
N THR A 556 -29.47 -6.75 5.98
CA THR A 556 -30.80 -6.91 5.38
C THR A 556 -31.91 -6.30 6.23
N ASN A 557 -33.06 -6.02 5.60
CA ASN A 557 -34.22 -5.52 6.34
C ASN A 557 -34.70 -6.53 7.39
N ASP A 558 -34.67 -7.82 7.07
CA ASP A 558 -35.04 -8.89 7.98
C ASP A 558 -34.07 -9.01 9.16
N LYS A 559 -32.76 -8.96 8.90
CA LYS A 559 -31.75 -8.94 9.98
C LYS A 559 -31.91 -7.71 10.87
N LEU A 560 -32.07 -6.52 10.28
CA LEU A 560 -32.31 -5.30 11.06
C LEU A 560 -33.57 -5.42 11.94
N ARG A 561 -34.63 -6.05 11.44
CA ARG A 561 -35.87 -6.29 12.20
C ARG A 561 -35.63 -7.27 13.34
N SER A 562 -34.86 -8.34 13.10
CA SER A 562 -34.52 -9.34 14.14
C SER A 562 -33.76 -8.71 15.32
N LEU A 563 -32.86 -7.77 15.05
CA LEU A 563 -32.15 -7.01 16.10
C LEU A 563 -33.08 -6.15 16.97
N GLY A 564 -34.27 -5.82 16.46
CA GLY A 564 -35.27 -5.01 17.13
C GLY A 564 -36.42 -5.79 17.75
N GLU A 565 -36.41 -7.13 17.75
CA GLU A 565 -37.54 -7.95 18.23
C GLU A 565 -37.87 -7.74 19.72
N SER A 566 -36.88 -7.37 20.52
CA SER A 566 -37.05 -7.02 21.93
C SER A 566 -37.64 -5.62 22.15
N LEU A 567 -37.78 -4.81 21.09
CA LEU A 567 -38.25 -3.44 21.14
C LEU A 567 -39.72 -3.35 20.69
N THR A 568 -40.44 -2.38 21.24
CA THR A 568 -41.76 -2.02 20.69
C THR A 568 -41.60 -1.39 19.31
N GLU A 569 -42.59 -1.55 18.43
CA GLU A 569 -42.57 -1.03 17.06
C GLU A 569 -42.30 0.50 17.02
N THR A 570 -42.88 1.25 17.94
CA THR A 570 -42.64 2.70 18.07
C THR A 570 -41.18 3.00 18.42
N THR A 571 -40.57 2.20 19.31
CA THR A 571 -39.19 2.38 19.76
C THR A 571 -38.22 1.99 18.66
N PHE A 572 -38.46 0.86 17.99
CA PHE A 572 -37.68 0.42 16.84
C PHE A 572 -37.68 1.47 15.72
N ASN A 573 -38.84 1.99 15.35
CA ASN A 573 -38.95 3.04 14.32
C ASN A 573 -38.23 4.33 14.72
N LYS A 574 -38.30 4.70 16.01
CA LYS A 574 -37.55 5.85 16.55
C LYS A 574 -36.04 5.63 16.45
N TYR A 575 -35.53 4.48 16.90
CA TYR A 575 -34.10 4.16 16.85
C TYR A 575 -33.59 4.06 15.41
N LYS A 576 -34.32 3.37 14.53
CA LYS A 576 -34.02 3.34 13.09
C LYS A 576 -33.95 4.75 12.49
N SER A 577 -34.88 5.64 12.84
CA SER A 577 -34.84 7.02 12.36
C SER A 577 -33.65 7.80 12.89
N ILE A 578 -33.26 7.60 14.16
CA ILE A 578 -32.07 8.24 14.77
C ILE A 578 -30.80 7.74 14.08
N PHE A 579 -30.71 6.43 13.87
CA PHE A 579 -29.59 5.81 13.16
C PHE A 579 -29.39 6.43 11.79
N ASN A 580 -30.46 6.56 10.99
CA ASN A 580 -30.36 7.15 9.65
C ASN A 580 -29.99 8.64 9.68
N LYS A 581 -30.75 9.45 10.45
CA LYS A 581 -30.68 10.92 10.34
C LYS A 581 -29.56 11.54 11.15
N SER A 582 -29.16 10.91 12.24
CA SER A 582 -28.23 11.50 13.21
C SER A 582 -26.91 10.76 13.31
N ILE A 583 -26.90 9.45 13.08
CA ILE A 583 -25.67 8.64 13.14
C ILE A 583 -25.06 8.52 11.75
N VAL A 584 -25.76 7.88 10.80
CA VAL A 584 -25.23 7.63 9.44
C VAL A 584 -24.91 8.93 8.70
N ALA A 585 -25.84 9.88 8.65
CA ALA A 585 -25.60 11.15 7.96
C ALA A 585 -24.36 11.89 8.50
N LYS A 586 -24.25 11.99 9.83
CA LYS A 586 -23.13 12.65 10.49
C LYS A 586 -21.82 11.88 10.32
N LEU A 587 -21.87 10.56 10.38
CA LEU A 587 -20.71 9.70 10.17
C LEU A 587 -20.17 9.82 8.74
N ASN A 588 -21.05 9.84 7.73
CA ASN A 588 -20.66 10.07 6.34
C ASN A 588 -19.99 11.44 6.18
N GLU A 589 -20.55 12.51 6.76
CA GLU A 589 -19.93 13.84 6.75
C GLU A 589 -18.52 13.85 7.40
N ILE A 590 -18.38 13.20 8.57
CA ILE A 590 -17.09 13.10 9.27
C ILE A 590 -16.07 12.34 8.42
N ILE A 591 -16.47 11.24 7.80
CA ILE A 591 -15.57 10.42 6.98
C ILE A 591 -15.13 11.20 5.74
N VAL A 592 -16.04 11.91 5.05
CA VAL A 592 -15.67 12.78 3.92
C VAL A 592 -14.70 13.87 4.36
N ARG A 593 -14.93 14.50 5.51
CA ARG A 593 -13.99 15.47 6.08
C ARG A 593 -12.62 14.84 6.37
N LYS A 594 -12.58 13.64 6.96
CA LYS A 594 -11.35 12.91 7.27
C LYS A 594 -10.58 12.48 6.03
N LEU A 595 -11.28 12.05 4.98
CA LEU A 595 -10.68 11.76 3.67
C LEU A 595 -9.99 13.00 3.08
N ARG A 596 -10.62 14.18 3.20
CA ARG A 596 -10.02 15.46 2.79
C ARG A 596 -8.80 15.83 3.63
N GLU A 597 -8.91 15.75 4.96
CA GLU A 597 -7.79 15.99 5.89
C GLU A 597 -6.58 15.09 5.57
N ASN A 598 -6.86 13.84 5.18
CA ASN A 598 -5.87 12.86 4.81
C ASN A 598 -5.49 12.90 3.30
N ASN A 599 -5.85 13.92 2.52
CA ASN A 599 -5.49 14.05 1.09
C ASN A 599 -5.90 12.88 0.15
N TYR A 600 -6.94 12.11 0.48
CA TYR A 600 -7.52 11.11 -0.43
C TYR A 600 -8.43 11.80 -1.48
N LEU A 601 -7.83 12.60 -2.36
CA LEU A 601 -8.51 13.52 -3.30
C LEU A 601 -9.23 12.83 -4.49
N LYS A 602 -9.10 11.51 -4.65
CA LYS A 602 -9.69 10.74 -5.77
C LYS A 602 -11.03 10.07 -5.44
N MET A 603 -11.49 10.10 -4.19
CA MET A 603 -12.87 9.72 -3.91
C MET A 603 -13.77 10.85 -4.37
N ASP A 604 -14.74 10.51 -5.21
CA ASP A 604 -15.84 11.41 -5.55
C ASP A 604 -16.51 11.83 -4.22
N GLU A 605 -16.46 13.12 -3.88
CA GLU A 605 -16.85 13.67 -2.56
C GLU A 605 -18.35 13.51 -2.24
N THR A 606 -19.06 12.79 -3.10
CA THR A 606 -20.49 12.54 -3.10
C THR A 606 -20.85 11.15 -2.59
N GLU A 607 -19.87 10.29 -2.29
CA GLU A 607 -20.12 8.91 -1.91
C GLU A 607 -20.16 8.68 -0.39
N ASP A 608 -21.32 8.26 0.09
CA ASP A 608 -21.56 7.83 1.46
C ASP A 608 -20.72 6.60 1.85
N PHE A 609 -20.19 6.60 3.09
CA PHE A 609 -19.57 5.43 3.72
C PHE A 609 -20.60 4.34 3.99
N ILE A 610 -21.71 4.69 4.64
CA ILE A 610 -22.89 3.84 4.78
C ILE A 610 -23.97 4.36 3.84
N LYS A 611 -24.33 3.54 2.84
CA LYS A 611 -25.48 3.77 1.99
C LYS A 611 -26.74 3.37 2.74
N THR A 612 -27.71 4.28 2.79
CA THR A 612 -29.06 4.00 3.30
C THR A 612 -30.02 3.93 2.12
N ARG A 613 -31.02 3.05 2.20
CA ARG A 613 -32.06 3.01 1.17
C ARG A 613 -32.93 4.27 1.26
N HIS A 614 -32.85 5.13 0.24
CA HIS A 614 -33.93 6.08 -0.02
C HIS A 614 -35.15 5.31 -0.49
N GLN A 615 -36.31 5.57 0.12
CA GLN A 615 -37.60 5.04 -0.30
C GLN A 615 -37.94 5.51 -1.72
N ASN A 616 -37.36 4.92 -2.75
CA ASN A 616 -37.87 5.00 -4.11
C ASN A 616 -38.02 3.59 -4.69
N LYS A 617 -39.21 3.41 -5.26
CA LYS A 617 -39.80 2.14 -5.66
C LYS A 617 -38.99 1.50 -6.79
N VAL A 618 -39.01 0.17 -6.82
CA VAL A 618 -38.59 -0.71 -7.93
C VAL A 618 -37.09 -1.04 -8.00
N SER A 619 -36.59 -1.79 -7.02
CA SER A 619 -35.54 -2.81 -7.25
C SER A 619 -35.67 -3.94 -6.21
N ASN A 620 -35.49 -5.19 -6.64
CA ASN A 620 -35.55 -6.41 -5.81
C ASN A 620 -34.30 -6.55 -4.90
N GLN A 621 -33.94 -5.50 -4.16
CA GLN A 621 -32.78 -5.54 -3.24
C GLN A 621 -33.24 -5.49 -1.78
N ASP A 622 -32.77 -6.45 -0.99
CA ASP A 622 -33.27 -6.77 0.36
C ASP A 622 -32.49 -6.10 1.52
N TRP A 623 -31.60 -5.15 1.20
CA TRP A 623 -30.74 -4.52 2.19
C TRP A 623 -31.31 -3.20 2.77
N ALA A 624 -31.03 -2.96 4.05
CA ALA A 624 -31.36 -1.75 4.80
C ALA A 624 -30.18 -0.77 4.85
N TYR A 625 -28.98 -1.31 5.11
CA TYR A 625 -27.71 -0.59 5.13
C TYR A 625 -26.65 -1.38 4.35
N LYS A 626 -25.77 -0.67 3.66
CA LYS A 626 -24.62 -1.26 2.97
C LYS A 626 -23.41 -0.36 3.12
N ILE A 627 -22.28 -0.94 3.54
CA ILE A 627 -20.97 -0.31 3.44
C ILE A 627 -20.62 -0.17 1.97
N ASN A 628 -20.16 1.02 1.61
CA ASN A 628 -19.76 1.28 0.24
C ASN A 628 -18.49 0.47 -0.11
N GLU A 629 -18.52 -0.25 -1.24
CA GLU A 629 -17.44 -1.12 -1.72
C GLU A 629 -16.08 -0.43 -1.84
N LYS A 630 -16.06 0.90 -1.94
CA LYS A 630 -14.80 1.65 -1.92
C LYS A 630 -14.07 1.58 -0.59
N PHE A 631 -14.75 1.31 0.52
CA PHE A 631 -14.17 1.24 1.87
C PHE A 631 -13.74 -0.17 2.30
N ILE A 632 -14.09 -1.20 1.53
CA ILE A 632 -13.79 -2.62 1.77
C ILE A 632 -12.82 -3.21 0.75
#